data_AF-A0A7S3B0D9-F1
#
_entry.id   AF-A0A7S3B0D9-F1
#
_cell.length_a   1.000
_cell.length_b   1.000
_cell.length_c   1.000
_cell.angle_alpha   90.00
_cell.angle_beta   90.00
_cell.angle_gamma   90.00
#
_symmetry.space_group_name_H-M   'P 1'
#
loop_
_entity.id
_entity.type
_entity.pdbx_description
1 polymer ?
#
loop_
_entity_poly.entity_id
_entity_poly.type
_entity_poly.pdbx_seq_one_letter_code
_entity_poly.pdbx_strand_id
1 'polypeptide(L)'
;WLLDTECPAALGRMRNAIEACAAVLIEGDPHSRQPRRGRSDDECFLVAAVLDGCTIHALRVQLTLPKWDGGSTYEAMLAGGKKASVPLPALQQLRYRLAKALTLLSMPFATILSARAVITKLFAVLSEAGHGISQRAPPMAPSLLAPSLSLQVQPAPPANCYLDVCACGTPLRLYCSAYVMRPPPTSGGGGEDGT
;
A
#
# COMPACT_ATOMS: atom_id res chain seq x y z
N TRP A 1 25.10 -29.15 22.44
CA TRP A 1 24.15 -28.40 23.30
C TRP A 1 23.64 -27.16 22.60
N LEU A 2 24.40 -26.05 22.46
CA LEU A 2 23.93 -24.82 21.78
C LEU A 2 23.27 -25.04 20.41
N LEU A 3 23.88 -25.88 19.55
CA LEU A 3 23.33 -26.23 18.23
C LEU A 3 22.12 -27.15 18.27
N ASP A 4 21.98 -27.93 19.33
CA ASP A 4 20.99 -29.02 19.43
C ASP A 4 19.75 -28.56 20.21
N THR A 5 19.87 -27.54 21.07
CA THR A 5 18.81 -27.08 21.96
C THR A 5 18.45 -25.60 21.72
N GLU A 6 19.40 -24.70 21.94
CA GLU A 6 19.15 -23.26 21.95
C GLU A 6 18.89 -22.69 20.55
N CYS A 7 19.71 -23.07 19.56
CA CYS A 7 19.52 -22.61 18.18
C CYS A 7 18.17 -23.06 17.60
N PRO A 8 17.77 -24.35 17.66
CA PRO A 8 16.46 -24.78 17.22
C PRO A 8 15.31 -24.09 17.96
N ALA A 9 15.41 -23.94 19.28
CA ALA A 9 14.37 -23.27 20.07
C ALA A 9 14.21 -21.79 19.67
N ALA A 10 15.32 -21.07 19.50
CA ALA A 10 15.30 -19.67 19.07
C ALA A 10 14.72 -19.50 17.65
N LEU A 11 15.15 -20.34 16.70
CA LEU A 11 14.64 -20.31 15.33
C LEU A 11 13.17 -20.75 15.25
N GLY A 12 12.73 -21.67 16.11
CA GLY A 12 11.33 -22.04 16.28
C GLY A 12 10.48 -20.85 16.75
N ARG A 13 10.96 -20.09 17.74
CA ARG A 13 10.27 -18.85 18.17
C ARG A 13 10.19 -17.81 17.05
N MET A 14 11.28 -17.62 16.29
CA MET A 14 11.30 -16.71 15.14
C MET A 14 10.32 -17.15 14.05
N ARG A 15 10.26 -18.46 13.76
CA ARG A 15 9.31 -19.04 12.81
C ARG A 15 7.88 -18.72 13.23
N ASN A 16 7.50 -19.05 14.47
CA ASN A 16 6.15 -18.83 14.97
C ASN A 16 5.75 -17.35 14.89
N ALA A 17 6.67 -16.43 15.21
CA ALA A 17 6.42 -15.00 15.09
C ALA A 17 6.21 -14.56 13.63
N ILE A 18 7.01 -15.08 12.69
CA ILE A 18 6.89 -14.76 11.26
C ILE A 18 5.62 -15.38 10.67
N GLU A 19 5.26 -16.60 11.06
CA GLU A 19 4.00 -17.25 10.67
C GLU A 19 2.80 -16.46 11.16
N ALA A 20 2.81 -15.99 12.41
CA ALA A 20 1.76 -15.13 12.94
C ALA A 20 1.64 -13.81 12.14
N CYS A 21 2.76 -13.18 11.79
CA CYS A 21 2.77 -11.99 10.92
C CYS A 21 2.23 -12.30 9.51
N ALA A 22 2.60 -13.45 8.93
CA ALA A 22 2.15 -13.85 7.60
C ALA A 22 0.65 -14.17 7.58
N ALA A 23 0.13 -14.82 8.62
CA ALA A 23 -1.29 -15.12 8.76
C ALA A 23 -2.14 -13.84 8.73
N VAL A 24 -1.72 -12.79 9.46
CA VAL A 24 -2.40 -11.48 9.46
C VAL A 24 -2.50 -10.87 8.05
N LEU A 25 -1.47 -11.06 7.21
CA LEU A 25 -1.45 -10.55 5.83
C LEU A 25 -2.21 -11.42 4.82
N ILE A 26 -2.39 -12.71 5.10
CA ILE A 26 -3.03 -13.66 4.17
C ILE A 26 -4.51 -13.75 4.44
N GLU A 27 -4.89 -13.96 5.70
CA GLU A 27 -6.28 -14.15 6.10
C GLU A 27 -7.03 -12.82 6.11
N GLY A 28 -6.29 -11.70 6.20
CA GLY A 28 -6.87 -10.41 6.53
C GLY A 28 -7.42 -10.44 7.94
N ASP A 29 -7.48 -9.29 8.57
CA ASP A 29 -8.30 -9.18 9.78
C ASP A 29 -9.76 -9.48 9.37
N PRO A 30 -10.51 -10.39 10.03
CA PRO A 30 -11.91 -10.62 9.68
C PRO A 30 -12.75 -9.32 9.75
N HIS A 31 -12.30 -8.31 10.50
CA HIS A 31 -12.89 -6.96 10.52
C HIS A 31 -12.41 -6.06 9.35
N SER A 32 -11.36 -6.41 8.59
CA SER A 32 -10.92 -5.69 7.38
C SER A 32 -11.85 -5.86 6.18
N ARG A 33 -12.77 -6.83 6.25
CA ARG A 33 -13.85 -7.02 5.28
C ARG A 33 -14.98 -6.00 5.45
N GLN A 34 -14.98 -5.23 6.53
CA GLN A 34 -15.89 -4.10 6.71
C GLN A 34 -15.29 -2.83 6.08
N PRO A 35 -16.13 -1.92 5.55
CA PRO A 35 -15.63 -0.66 4.99
C PRO A 35 -14.90 0.17 6.05
N ARG A 36 -13.60 0.36 5.88
CA ARG A 36 -12.82 1.27 6.72
C ARG A 36 -12.92 2.68 6.18
N ARG A 37 -13.46 3.60 6.99
CA ARG A 37 -13.60 5.02 6.63
C ARG A 37 -12.37 5.80 7.08
N GLY A 38 -11.74 6.50 6.14
CA GLY A 38 -10.73 7.52 6.39
C GLY A 38 -11.34 8.90 6.21
N ARG A 39 -11.02 9.82 7.12
CA ARG A 39 -11.32 11.25 7.00
C ARG A 39 -10.00 11.98 6.86
N SER A 40 -9.91 12.85 5.85
CA SER A 40 -8.82 13.82 5.76
C SER A 40 -9.03 14.92 6.81
N ASP A 41 -7.94 15.45 7.35
CA ASP A 41 -7.97 16.60 8.28
C ASP A 41 -8.57 17.84 7.57
N ASP A 42 -8.43 17.91 6.25
CA ASP A 42 -9.21 18.79 5.38
C ASP A 42 -10.47 18.05 4.92
N GLU A 43 -11.67 18.59 5.20
CA GLU A 43 -12.99 17.97 4.95
C GLU A 43 -13.32 17.64 3.48
N CYS A 44 -12.38 17.85 2.57
CA CYS A 44 -12.54 17.68 1.14
C CYS A 44 -12.42 16.23 0.66
N PHE A 45 -12.04 15.27 1.53
CA PHE A 45 -11.72 13.91 1.09
C PHE A 45 -12.24 12.83 2.05
N LEU A 46 -13.15 11.99 1.56
CA LEU A 46 -13.72 10.85 2.26
C LEU A 46 -13.41 9.58 1.47
N VAL A 47 -12.92 8.56 2.18
CA VAL A 47 -12.58 7.28 1.57
C VAL A 47 -13.15 6.13 2.39
N ALA A 48 -13.75 5.16 1.71
CA ALA A 48 -14.11 3.88 2.29
C ALA A 48 -13.45 2.75 1.48
N ALA A 49 -12.72 1.87 2.15
CA ALA A 49 -12.04 0.75 1.50
C ALA A 49 -12.32 -0.58 2.20
N VAL A 50 -12.38 -1.66 1.42
CA VAL A 50 -12.44 -3.05 1.89
C VAL A 50 -11.17 -3.76 1.43
N LEU A 51 -10.45 -4.35 2.39
CA LEU A 51 -9.18 -5.04 2.15
C LEU A 51 -9.33 -6.54 2.42
N ASP A 52 -8.75 -7.35 1.53
CA ASP A 52 -8.57 -8.79 1.72
C ASP A 52 -7.09 -9.11 1.51
N GLY A 53 -6.39 -9.41 2.60
CA GLY A 53 -4.93 -9.58 2.62
C GLY A 53 -4.14 -8.42 1.99
N CYS A 54 -3.67 -8.61 0.75
CA CYS A 54 -2.79 -7.67 0.03
C CYS A 54 -3.50 -6.88 -1.09
N THR A 55 -4.82 -6.95 -1.18
CA THR A 55 -5.62 -6.35 -2.26
C THR A 55 -6.78 -5.52 -1.73
N ILE A 56 -7.12 -4.46 -2.44
CA ILE A 56 -8.33 -3.67 -2.24
C ILE A 56 -9.43 -4.25 -3.12
N HIS A 57 -10.53 -4.69 -2.52
CA HIS A 57 -11.67 -5.28 -3.23
C HIS A 57 -12.83 -4.30 -3.44
N ALA A 58 -12.90 -3.27 -2.61
CA ALA A 58 -13.83 -2.17 -2.80
C ALA A 58 -13.17 -0.89 -2.35
N LEU A 59 -13.37 0.17 -3.11
CA LEU A 59 -12.94 1.52 -2.80
C LEU A 59 -14.07 2.45 -3.21
N ARG A 60 -14.45 3.35 -2.30
CA ARG A 60 -15.31 4.49 -2.58
C ARG A 60 -14.55 5.74 -2.17
N VAL A 61 -14.43 6.68 -3.09
CA VAL A 61 -13.75 7.96 -2.90
C VAL A 61 -14.78 9.05 -3.15
N GLN A 62 -14.85 10.01 -2.24
CA GLN A 62 -15.59 11.25 -2.42
C GLN A 62 -14.62 12.40 -2.18
N LEU A 63 -14.44 13.21 -3.23
CA LEU A 63 -13.52 14.33 -3.27
C LEU A 63 -14.31 15.60 -3.58
N THR A 64 -14.12 16.64 -2.80
CA THR A 64 -14.59 17.99 -3.17
C THR A 64 -13.49 18.66 -3.98
N LEU A 65 -13.75 18.91 -5.27
CA LEU A 65 -12.80 19.56 -6.15
C LEU A 65 -12.61 21.02 -5.71
N PRO A 66 -11.42 21.61 -5.95
CA PRO A 66 -11.17 22.98 -5.57
C PRO A 66 -12.06 23.95 -6.37
N LYS A 67 -12.34 25.14 -5.79
CA LYS A 67 -13.25 26.14 -6.38
C LYS A 67 -12.90 26.57 -7.81
N TRP A 68 -11.61 26.59 -8.15
CA TRP A 68 -11.14 26.94 -9.50
C TRP A 68 -11.52 25.88 -10.55
N ASP A 69 -11.85 24.68 -10.10
CA ASP A 69 -12.30 23.54 -10.91
C ASP A 69 -13.81 23.28 -10.72
N GLY A 70 -14.58 24.35 -10.50
CA GLY A 70 -16.04 24.30 -10.34
C GLY A 70 -16.53 23.94 -8.94
N GLY A 71 -15.65 23.57 -8.01
CA GLY A 71 -16.02 23.31 -6.60
C GLY A 71 -16.97 22.13 -6.38
N SER A 72 -17.12 21.27 -7.40
CA SER A 72 -18.08 20.16 -7.39
C SER A 72 -17.54 18.96 -6.60
N THR A 73 -18.46 18.13 -6.11
CA THR A 73 -18.09 16.86 -5.50
C THR A 73 -17.95 15.79 -6.57
N TYR A 74 -16.75 15.23 -6.67
CA TYR A 74 -16.46 14.03 -7.44
C TYR A 74 -16.61 12.81 -6.54
N GLU A 75 -17.46 11.87 -6.94
CA GLU A 75 -17.64 10.60 -6.26
C GLU A 75 -17.31 9.46 -7.21
N ALA A 76 -16.56 8.48 -6.72
CA ALA A 76 -16.05 7.40 -7.52
C ALA A 76 -15.97 6.10 -6.73
N MET A 77 -16.21 4.98 -7.41
CA MET A 77 -16.11 3.64 -6.84
C MET A 77 -15.25 2.76 -7.72
N LEU A 78 -14.60 1.77 -7.13
CA LEU A 78 -13.87 0.75 -7.89
C LEU A 78 -14.84 0.05 -8.87
N ALA A 79 -14.56 0.21 -10.15
CA ALA A 79 -15.30 -0.22 -11.32
C ALA A 79 -15.20 -1.72 -11.49
N GLY A 80 -16.01 -2.43 -10.73
CA GLY A 80 -16.28 -3.82 -11.00
C GLY A 80 -16.86 -4.50 -9.77
N GLY A 81 -17.80 -5.41 -10.02
CA GLY A 81 -18.21 -6.37 -9.01
C GLY A 81 -17.03 -7.24 -8.54
N LYS A 82 -17.33 -8.45 -8.06
CA LYS A 82 -16.41 -9.37 -7.35
C LYS A 82 -14.98 -9.61 -7.91
N LYS A 83 -14.60 -9.09 -9.08
CA LYS A 83 -13.29 -9.26 -9.75
C LYS A 83 -12.41 -8.00 -9.82
N ALA A 84 -12.89 -6.80 -9.51
CA ALA A 84 -12.02 -5.63 -9.51
C ALA A 84 -11.21 -5.59 -8.20
N SER A 85 -9.94 -5.96 -8.29
CA SER A 85 -9.03 -5.98 -7.14
C SER A 85 -7.76 -5.20 -7.46
N VAL A 86 -7.44 -4.22 -6.63
CA VAL A 86 -6.21 -3.43 -6.78
C VAL A 86 -5.15 -4.00 -5.83
N PRO A 87 -4.04 -4.55 -6.35
CA PRO A 87 -2.96 -5.02 -5.51
C PRO A 87 -2.27 -3.86 -4.81
N LEU A 88 -1.84 -4.09 -3.56
CA LEU A 88 -0.98 -3.19 -2.79
C LEU A 88 0.45 -3.72 -2.84
N PRO A 89 1.34 -3.17 -3.69
CA PRO A 89 2.67 -3.75 -3.91
C PRO A 89 3.52 -3.79 -2.64
N ALA A 90 3.38 -2.82 -1.74
CA ALA A 90 4.09 -2.82 -0.46
C ALA A 90 3.71 -4.05 0.40
N LEU A 91 2.43 -4.43 0.43
CA LEU A 91 1.97 -5.62 1.16
C LEU A 91 2.36 -6.91 0.45
N GLN A 92 2.32 -6.94 -0.88
CA GLN A 92 2.80 -8.09 -1.66
C GLN A 92 4.30 -8.33 -1.45
N GLN A 93 5.11 -7.27 -1.45
CA GLN A 93 6.53 -7.35 -1.15
C GLN A 93 6.80 -7.81 0.27
N LEU A 94 6.02 -7.33 1.25
CA LEU A 94 6.09 -7.81 2.62
C LEU A 94 5.80 -9.31 2.70
N ARG A 95 4.68 -9.76 2.10
CA ARG A 95 4.30 -11.17 2.04
C ARG A 95 5.40 -12.03 1.42
N TYR A 96 5.96 -11.60 0.30
CA TYR A 96 7.07 -12.30 -0.36
C TYR A 96 8.31 -12.42 0.55
N ARG A 97 8.66 -11.34 1.26
CA ARG A 97 9.81 -11.34 2.17
C ARG A 97 9.58 -12.22 3.40
N LEU A 98 8.38 -12.22 3.97
CA LEU A 98 8.04 -13.15 5.06
C LEU A 98 8.09 -14.60 4.60
N ALA A 99 7.57 -14.92 3.40
CA ALA A 99 7.69 -16.25 2.83
C ALA A 99 9.16 -16.66 2.65
N LYS A 100 10.01 -15.77 2.12
CA LYS A 100 11.45 -16.01 2.00
C LYS A 100 12.11 -16.25 3.36
N ALA A 101 11.72 -15.51 4.40
CA ALA A 101 12.21 -15.69 5.75
C ALA A 101 11.83 -17.07 6.33
N LEU A 102 10.60 -17.54 6.11
CA LEU A 102 10.16 -18.89 6.50
C LEU A 102 10.94 -20.00 5.78
N THR A 103 11.25 -19.80 4.49
CA THR A 103 12.10 -20.72 3.74
C THR A 103 13.51 -20.79 4.33
N LEU A 104 14.10 -19.66 4.71
CA LEU A 104 15.42 -19.62 5.37
C LEU A 104 15.40 -20.35 6.72
N LEU A 105 14.34 -20.19 7.50
CA LEU A 105 14.15 -20.89 8.78
C LEU A 105 13.84 -22.38 8.65
N SER A 106 13.61 -22.87 7.43
CA SER A 106 13.41 -24.29 7.14
C SER A 106 14.69 -24.97 6.64
N MET A 107 15.77 -24.22 6.44
CA MET A 107 17.04 -24.79 6.00
C MET A 107 17.74 -25.49 7.18
N PRO A 108 18.24 -26.72 6.98
CA PRO A 108 19.05 -27.40 7.99
C PRO A 108 20.39 -26.67 8.17
N PHE A 109 20.90 -26.65 9.39
CA PHE A 109 22.22 -26.14 9.72
C PHE A 109 22.98 -27.19 10.52
N ALA A 110 24.20 -27.52 10.09
CA ALA A 110 25.03 -28.53 10.74
C ALA A 110 26.09 -27.91 11.67
N THR A 111 26.35 -26.60 11.52
CA THR A 111 27.42 -25.88 12.25
C THR A 111 26.95 -24.52 12.73
N ILE A 112 27.63 -23.99 13.76
CA ILE A 112 27.37 -22.63 14.29
C ILE A 112 27.57 -21.58 13.19
N LEU A 113 28.56 -21.74 12.33
CA LEU A 113 28.81 -20.83 11.21
C LEU A 113 27.64 -20.84 10.21
N SER A 114 27.10 -22.02 9.88
CA SER A 114 25.92 -22.11 9.01
C SER A 114 24.66 -21.52 9.66
N ALA A 115 24.44 -21.77 10.96
CA ALA A 115 23.33 -21.18 11.71
C ALA A 115 23.44 -19.65 11.75
N ARG A 116 24.64 -19.10 11.99
CA ARG A 116 24.91 -17.65 11.96
C ARG A 116 24.61 -17.07 10.58
N ALA A 117 25.04 -17.74 9.50
CA ALA A 117 24.77 -17.27 8.15
C ALA A 117 23.26 -17.22 7.84
N VAL A 118 22.48 -18.22 8.30
CA VAL A 118 21.02 -18.22 8.17
C VAL A 118 20.41 -17.05 8.95
N ILE A 119 20.83 -16.84 10.19
CA ILE A 119 20.34 -15.74 11.04
C ILE A 119 20.67 -14.38 10.41
N THR A 120 21.89 -14.17 9.91
CA THR A 120 22.27 -12.92 9.25
C THR A 120 21.43 -12.65 8.01
N LYS A 121 21.19 -13.68 7.17
CA LYS A 121 20.31 -13.55 6.00
C LYS A 121 18.87 -13.27 6.41
N LEU A 122 18.39 -13.90 7.47
CA LEU A 122 17.05 -13.68 8.01
C LEU A 122 16.87 -12.23 8.45
N PHE A 123 17.80 -11.68 9.23
CA PHE A 123 17.75 -10.29 9.67
C PHE A 123 17.80 -9.30 8.50
N ALA A 124 18.60 -9.58 7.48
CA ALA A 124 18.63 -8.74 6.28
C ALA A 124 17.24 -8.70 5.59
N VAL A 125 16.63 -9.88 5.37
CA VAL A 125 15.29 -9.99 4.75
C VAL A 125 14.22 -9.29 5.59
N LEU A 126 14.22 -9.47 6.91
CA LEU A 126 13.25 -8.84 7.81
C LEU A 126 13.46 -7.32 7.93
N SER A 127 14.72 -6.87 7.95
CA SER A 127 15.04 -5.44 7.96
C SER A 127 14.54 -4.75 6.69
N GLU A 128 14.81 -5.34 5.51
CA GLU A 128 14.27 -4.83 4.25
C GLU A 128 12.74 -4.81 4.25
N ALA A 129 12.10 -5.86 4.78
CA ALA A 129 10.65 -5.94 4.90
C ALA A 129 10.08 -4.79 5.73
N GLY A 130 10.70 -4.48 6.87
CA GLY A 130 10.33 -3.34 7.71
C GLY A 130 10.53 -1.99 7.00
N HIS A 131 11.69 -1.78 6.37
CA HIS A 131 12.00 -0.52 5.68
C HIS A 131 11.01 -0.20 4.55
N GLY A 132 10.58 -1.22 3.79
CA GLY A 132 9.62 -1.04 2.70
C GLY A 132 8.26 -0.47 3.14
N ILE A 133 7.92 -0.63 4.42
CA ILE A 133 6.64 -0.22 4.99
C ILE A 133 6.81 1.04 5.84
N SER A 134 7.83 1.09 6.70
CA SER A 134 7.96 2.14 7.71
C SER A 134 8.31 3.53 7.18
N GLN A 135 9.00 3.65 6.03
CA GLN A 135 9.62 4.92 5.62
C GLN A 135 8.89 5.72 4.54
N ARG A 136 7.79 5.23 3.97
CA ARG A 136 7.06 6.04 2.98
C ARG A 136 6.14 7.03 3.68
N ALA A 137 6.57 8.29 3.74
CA ALA A 137 5.61 9.39 3.68
C ALA A 137 4.68 9.17 2.47
N PRO A 138 3.39 9.53 2.55
CA PRO A 138 2.52 9.47 1.39
C PRO A 138 3.21 10.23 0.24
N PRO A 139 3.27 9.63 -0.96
CA PRO A 139 4.07 10.21 -2.03
C PRO A 139 3.52 11.60 -2.38
N MET A 140 4.39 12.61 -2.50
CA MET A 140 3.98 13.97 -2.89
C MET A 140 3.65 14.07 -4.39
N ALA A 141 3.81 12.98 -5.13
CA ALA A 141 3.51 12.84 -6.55
C ALA A 141 2.79 11.51 -6.79
N PRO A 142 1.94 11.42 -7.83
CA PRO A 142 1.22 10.19 -8.14
C PRO A 142 2.20 9.03 -8.37
N SER A 143 1.92 7.89 -7.72
CA SER A 143 2.71 6.67 -7.94
C SER A 143 2.43 6.05 -9.31
N LEU A 144 3.28 5.09 -9.70
CA LEU A 144 3.09 4.30 -10.92
C LEU A 144 1.76 3.51 -10.95
N LEU A 145 1.09 3.35 -9.80
CA LEU A 145 -0.23 2.72 -9.71
C LEU A 145 -1.38 3.67 -10.01
N ALA A 146 -1.17 4.98 -9.88
CA ALA A 146 -2.25 5.97 -10.03
C ALA A 146 -2.98 5.84 -11.38
N PRO A 147 -2.31 5.64 -12.54
CA PRO A 147 -3.01 5.43 -13.80
C PRO A 147 -3.84 4.14 -13.83
N SER A 148 -3.32 3.07 -13.22
CA SER A 148 -4.01 1.76 -13.18
C SER A 148 -5.24 1.80 -12.26
N LEU A 149 -5.19 2.59 -11.19
CA LEU A 149 -6.33 2.82 -10.31
C LEU A 149 -7.38 3.71 -10.99
N SER A 150 -6.96 4.80 -11.64
CA SER A 150 -7.87 5.69 -12.38
C SER A 150 -8.68 4.97 -13.46
N LEU A 151 -8.09 3.97 -14.14
CA LEU A 151 -8.79 3.12 -15.11
C LEU A 151 -9.79 2.14 -14.47
N GLN A 152 -9.58 1.79 -13.21
CA GLN A 152 -10.40 0.86 -12.45
C GLN A 152 -11.46 1.55 -11.60
N VAL A 153 -11.70 2.84 -11.77
CA VAL A 153 -12.68 3.60 -10.98
C VAL A 153 -13.77 4.16 -11.89
N GLN A 154 -15.02 4.13 -11.40
CA GLN A 154 -16.22 4.60 -12.08
C GLN A 154 -17.03 5.56 -11.19
N PRO A 155 -17.48 6.72 -11.73
CA PRO A 155 -17.09 7.29 -13.03
C PRO A 155 -15.57 7.50 -13.14
N ALA A 156 -15.06 7.57 -14.37
CA ALA A 156 -13.65 7.85 -14.58
C ALA A 156 -13.29 9.22 -13.98
N PRO A 157 -12.08 9.39 -13.41
CA PRO A 157 -11.69 10.66 -12.83
C PRO A 157 -11.62 11.77 -13.89
N PRO A 158 -11.88 13.03 -13.48
CA PRO A 158 -11.62 14.20 -14.32
C PRO A 158 -10.21 14.17 -14.90
N ALA A 159 -10.01 14.70 -16.12
CA ALA A 159 -8.73 14.61 -16.83
C ALA A 159 -7.55 15.26 -16.08
N ASN A 160 -7.84 16.17 -15.16
CA ASN A 160 -6.89 16.85 -14.29
C ASN A 160 -6.75 16.18 -12.90
N CYS A 161 -7.39 15.04 -12.65
CA CYS A 161 -7.42 14.37 -11.35
C CYS A 161 -6.80 12.97 -11.41
N TYR A 162 -5.92 12.67 -10.46
CA TYR A 162 -5.34 11.34 -10.28
C TYR A 162 -5.64 10.83 -8.88
N LEU A 163 -6.10 9.58 -8.78
CA LEU A 163 -6.24 8.87 -7.51
C LEU A 163 -5.06 7.94 -7.34
N ASP A 164 -4.52 7.89 -6.14
CA ASP A 164 -3.46 6.96 -5.75
C ASP A 164 -3.79 6.33 -4.40
N VAL A 165 -3.33 5.09 -4.21
CA VAL A 165 -3.51 4.37 -2.96
C VAL A 165 -2.22 3.61 -2.62
N CYS A 166 -1.76 3.76 -1.39
CA CYS A 166 -0.59 3.06 -0.89
C CYS A 166 -0.78 2.59 0.55
N ALA A 167 -0.04 1.56 0.95
CA ALA A 167 -0.04 1.06 2.33
C ALA A 167 1.37 1.21 2.91
N CYS A 168 1.52 2.05 3.93
CA CYS A 168 2.81 2.35 4.57
C CYS A 168 2.63 2.88 6.00
N GLY A 169 3.73 3.14 6.68
CA GLY A 169 3.80 3.67 8.04
C GLY A 169 3.86 2.59 9.14
N THR A 170 4.17 3.04 10.35
CA THR A 170 4.10 2.25 11.58
C THR A 170 3.32 3.05 12.64
N PRO A 171 2.08 2.67 12.98
CA PRO A 171 1.35 1.49 12.50
C PRO A 171 1.03 1.57 11.00
N LEU A 172 0.90 0.40 10.35
CA LEU A 172 0.55 0.28 8.93
C LEU A 172 -0.81 0.94 8.67
N ARG A 173 -0.85 1.90 7.73
CA ARG A 173 -2.04 2.63 7.32
C ARG A 173 -2.22 2.57 5.81
N LEU A 174 -3.48 2.58 5.38
CA LEU A 174 -3.84 2.79 3.99
C LEU A 174 -3.95 4.30 3.76
N TYR A 175 -3.15 4.83 2.84
CA TYR A 175 -3.22 6.20 2.38
C TYR A 175 -3.89 6.22 1.02
N CYS A 176 -4.86 7.10 0.87
CA CYS A 176 -5.45 7.42 -0.42
C CYS A 176 -5.19 8.90 -0.66
N SER A 177 -4.72 9.23 -1.85
CA SER A 177 -4.33 10.58 -2.23
C SER A 177 -5.00 10.93 -3.55
N ALA A 178 -5.48 12.17 -3.66
CA ALA A 178 -6.01 12.73 -4.88
C ALA A 178 -5.14 13.92 -5.30
N TYR A 179 -4.65 13.89 -6.54
CA TYR A 179 -3.86 14.98 -7.11
C TYR A 179 -4.72 15.69 -8.15
N VAL A 180 -5.03 16.97 -7.91
CA VAL A 180 -5.78 17.81 -8.85
C VAL A 180 -4.82 18.82 -9.46
N MET A 181 -4.54 18.65 -10.75
CA MET A 181 -3.58 19.45 -11.50
C MET A 181 -4.26 20.70 -12.06
N ARG A 182 -3.76 21.89 -11.73
CA ARG A 182 -4.21 23.11 -12.37
C ARG A 182 -3.59 23.20 -13.78
N PRO A 183 -4.40 23.36 -14.85
CA PRO A 183 -3.84 23.61 -16.17
C PRO A 183 -3.02 24.92 -16.16
N PRO A 184 -1.94 25.01 -16.95
CA PRO A 184 -1.19 26.25 -17.06
C PRO A 184 -2.13 27.38 -17.51
N PRO A 185 -1.95 28.61 -17.01
CA PRO A 185 -2.71 29.74 -17.53
C PRO A 185 -2.46 29.78 -19.03
N THR A 186 -3.52 29.66 -19.83
CA THR A 186 -3.43 29.89 -21.26
C THR A 186 -2.86 31.28 -21.44
N SER A 187 -1.62 31.39 -21.89
CA SER A 187 -1.05 32.66 -22.34
C SER A 187 -2.01 33.17 -23.39
N GLY A 188 -2.81 34.18 -23.02
CA GLY A 188 -3.70 34.84 -23.96
C GLY A 188 -2.84 35.24 -25.15
N GLY A 189 -3.18 34.71 -26.33
CA GLY A 189 -2.66 35.25 -27.57
C GLY A 189 -2.92 36.75 -27.51
N GLY A 190 -1.85 37.53 -27.49
CA GLY A 190 -1.92 38.97 -27.68
C GLY A 190 -2.53 39.19 -29.05
N GLY A 191 -3.84 39.40 -29.07
CA GLY A 191 -4.53 39.97 -30.19
C GLY A 191 -3.97 41.36 -30.40
N GLU A 192 -3.37 41.53 -31.58
CA GLU A 192 -3.50 42.69 -32.43
C GLU A 192 -4.33 43.83 -31.82
N ASP A 193 -3.66 44.86 -31.31
CA ASP A 193 -4.17 46.22 -31.41
C ASP A 193 -3.33 46.92 -32.47
N GLY A 194 -3.90 46.96 -33.68
CA GLY A 194 -3.46 47.88 -34.70
C GLY A 194 -3.91 49.29 -34.35
N THR A 195 -2.95 50.21 -34.30
CA THR A 195 -3.05 51.59 -34.81
C THR A 195 -1.65 52.10 -35.07
#